data_AF-A0A3M1GZH0-F1
#
_entry.id   AF-A0A3M1GZH0-F1
#
_cell.length_a   1.000
_cell.length_b   1.000
_cell.length_c   1.000
_cell.angle_alpha   90.00
_cell.angle_beta   90.00
_cell.angle_gamma   90.00
#
_symmetry.space_group_name_H-M   'P 1'
#
loop_
_entity.id
_entity.type
_entity.pdbx_description
1 polymer ?
#
loop_
_entity_poly.entity_id
_entity_poly.type
_entity_poly.pdbx_seq_one_letter_code
_entity_poly.pdbx_strand_id
1 'polypeptide(L)' 'MPFPKNTLIAAILRGEEVFVPKGTDTIEAGDVVIFIIHHNSLEKLRTLFEESLV' A
#
# COMPACT_ATOMS: atom_id res chain seq x y z
N MET A 1 -2.78 9.13 -11.07
CA MET A 1 -3.81 8.07 -11.08
C MET A 1 -4.62 8.15 -9.79
N PRO A 2 -5.94 7.96 -9.80
CA PRO A 2 -6.70 7.97 -8.55
C PRO A 2 -6.41 6.69 -7.75
N PHE A 3 -5.93 6.86 -6.53
CA PHE A 3 -5.78 5.75 -5.58
C PHE A 3 -7.16 5.25 -5.14
N PRO A 4 -7.34 3.94 -4.85
CA PRO A 4 -8.66 3.40 -4.50
C PRO A 4 -9.22 4.13 -3.27
N LYS A 5 -10.50 4.53 -3.37
CA LYS A 5 -11.20 5.11 -2.21
C LYS A 5 -11.30 4.06 -1.09
N ASN A 6 -11.30 4.53 0.15
CA ASN A 6 -11.38 3.70 1.35
C ASN A 6 -10.19 2.73 1.49
N THR A 7 -9.00 3.18 1.08
CA THR A 7 -7.72 2.51 1.26
C THR A 7 -6.80 3.44 2.03
N LEU A 8 -6.16 2.93 3.07
CA LEU A 8 -5.14 3.62 3.86
C LEU A 8 -3.85 2.80 3.81
N ILE A 9 -2.72 3.48 3.58
CA ILE A 9 -1.41 2.88 3.83
C ILE A 9 -1.13 3.02 5.33
N ALA A 10 -1.05 1.90 6.04
CA ALA A 10 -0.87 1.90 7.49
C ALA A 10 0.61 1.93 7.90
N ALA A 11 1.46 1.22 7.15
CA ALA A 11 2.89 1.18 7.41
C ALA A 11 3.66 0.78 6.15
N ILE A 12 4.93 1.17 6.12
CA ILE A 12 5.93 0.72 5.14
C ILE A 12 7.04 0.02 5.91
N LEU A 13 7.40 -1.19 5.47
CA LEU A 13 8.63 -1.88 5.87
C LEU A 13 9.65 -1.72 4.73
N ARG A 14 10.79 -1.10 5.04
CA ARG A 14 11.90 -0.88 4.11
C ARG A 14 13.18 -1.46 4.72
N GLY A 15 13.61 -2.61 4.20
CA GLY A 15 14.71 -3.37 4.81
C GLY A 15 14.34 -3.81 6.23
N GLU A 16 15.00 -3.23 7.23
CA GLU A 16 14.75 -3.52 8.67
C GLU A 16 13.91 -2.44 9.37
N GLU A 17 13.56 -1.35 8.68
CA GLU A 17 12.82 -0.23 9.26
C GLU A 17 11.31 -0.33 8.99
N VAL A 18 10.49 -0.13 10.03
CA VAL A 18 9.04 -0.01 9.92
C VAL A 18 8.61 1.39 10.35
N PHE A 19 7.86 2.09 9.50
CA PHE A 19 7.35 3.42 9.82
C PHE A 19 5.94 3.65 9.28
N VAL A 20 5.21 4.57 9.93
CA VAL A 20 3.91 5.06 9.44
C VAL A 20 4.20 6.15 8.41
N PRO A 21 3.79 5.99 7.15
CA PRO A 21 4.10 6.95 6.11
C PRO A 21 3.30 8.26 6.30
N LYS A 22 3.96 9.35 5.97
CA LYS A 22 3.38 10.68 5.79
C LYS A 22 2.89 10.78 4.35
N GLY A 23 1.97 11.71 4.10
CA GLY A 23 1.45 11.95 2.73
C GLY A 23 2.51 12.42 1.72
N THR A 24 3.71 12.74 2.17
CA THR A 24 4.87 13.11 1.35
C THR A 24 5.83 11.96 1.05
N ASP A 25 5.68 10.83 1.73
CA ASP A 25 6.58 9.70 1.56
C ASP A 25 6.27 8.96 0.25
N THR A 26 7.30 8.38 -0.35
CA THR A 26 7.19 7.67 -1.63
C THR A 26 7.47 6.19 -1.39
N ILE A 27 6.61 5.34 -1.95
CA ILE A 27 6.83 3.89 -2.00
C ILE A 27 7.97 3.62 -2.99
N GLU A 28 8.94 2.84 -2.56
CA GLU A 28 10.13 2.48 -3.33
C GLU A 28 10.15 0.98 -3.64
N ALA A 29 10.95 0.58 -4.62
CA ALA A 29 11.12 -0.83 -4.96
C ALA A 29 11.74 -1.59 -3.78
N GLY A 30 11.14 -2.72 -3.40
CA GLY A 30 11.55 -3.52 -2.24
C GLY A 30 10.80 -3.18 -0.95
N ASP A 31 9.95 -2.14 -0.95
CA ASP A 31 9.06 -1.88 0.17
C ASP A 31 8.00 -2.98 0.30
N VAL A 32 7.73 -3.39 1.53
CA VAL A 32 6.52 -4.13 1.88
C VAL A 32 5.53 -3.14 2.47
N VAL A 33 4.40 -2.95 1.78
CA VAL A 33 3.40 -1.94 2.13
C VAL A 33 2.18 -2.60 2.76
N ILE A 34 1.83 -2.16 3.96
CA ILE A 34 0.67 -2.67 4.70
C ILE A 34 -0.50 -1.73 4.44
N PHE A 35 -1.60 -2.27 3.89
CA PHE A 35 -2.82 -1.52 3.60
C PHE A 35 -3.96 -1.91 4.54
N ILE A 36 -4.75 -0.93 4.96
CA ILE A 36 -6.08 -1.15 5.53
C ILE A 36 -7.09 -0.74 4.45
N ILE A 37 -7.92 -1.70 4.04
CA ILE A 37 -8.89 -1.49 2.96
C ILE A 37 -10.27 -2.00 3.32
N HIS A 38 -11.27 -1.38 2.72
CA HIS A 38 -12.59 -2.00 2.64
C HIS A 38 -12.55 -3.16 1.63
N HIS A 39 -13.25 -4.26 1.92
CA HIS A 39 -13.26 -5.46 1.07
C HIS A 39 -13.58 -5.14 -0.41
N ASN A 40 -14.53 -4.23 -0.64
CA ASN A 40 -14.94 -3.79 -1.99
C ASN A 40 -13.86 -3.04 -2.78
N SER A 41 -12.74 -2.65 -2.14
CA SER A 41 -11.62 -1.95 -2.77
C SER A 41 -10.44 -2.88 -3.12
N LEU A 42 -10.51 -4.17 -2.75
CA LEU A 42 -9.42 -5.14 -2.94
C LEU A 42 -9.05 -5.32 -4.42
N GLU A 43 -10.03 -5.54 -5.29
CA GLU A 43 -9.79 -5.77 -6.73
C GLU A 43 -9.09 -4.58 -7.42
N LYS A 44 -9.45 -3.35 -7.04
CA LYS A 44 -8.82 -2.15 -7.57
C LYS A 44 -7.38 -2.03 -7.10
N LEU A 45 -7.08 -2.41 -5.87
CA LEU A 45 -5.73 -2.40 -5.34
C LEU A 45 -4.86 -3.49 -6.01
N ARG A 46 -5.40 -4.70 -6.20
CA ARG A 46 -4.74 -5.80 -6.94
C ARG A 46 -4.42 -5.45 -8.39
N THR A 47 -5.22 -4.59 -9.02
CA THR A 47 -4.93 -4.13 -10.38
C THR A 47 -3.76 -3.14 -10.43
N LEU A 48 -3.56 -2.36 -9.36
CA LEU A 48 -2.49 -1.35 -9.28
C LEU A 48 -1.13 -1.93 -8.90
N PHE A 49 -1.14 -2.96 -8.07
CA PHE A 49 0.04 -3.70 -7.64
C PHE A 49 -0.09 -5.10 -8.22
N GLU A 50 0.61 -5.36 -9.34
CA GLU A 50 0.64 -6.65 -10.04
C GLU A 50 0.57 -7.83 -9.06
N GLU A 51 -0.30 -8.82 -9.33
CA GLU A 51 -0.76 -9.91 -8.44
C GLU A 51 0.28 -10.45 -7.43
N SER A 52 0.51 -9.69 -6.36
CA SER A 52 1.25 -10.12 -5.18
C SER A 52 0.72 -9.38 -3.97
N LEU A 53 -0.59 -9.52 -3.75
CA LEU A 53 -1.13 -9.55 -2.39
C LEU A 53 -1.17 -11.03 -2.00
N VAL A 54 -0.08 -11.52 -1.40
CA VAL A 54 -0.02 -12.82 -0.73
C VAL A 54 -0.16 -12.59 0.76
#